data_AF-A0A1R3UT72-F1
#
_entry.id   AF-A0A1R3UT72-F1
#
_cell.length_a   1.000
_cell.length_b   1.000
_cell.length_c   1.000
_cell.angle_alpha   90.00
_cell.angle_beta   90.00
_cell.angle_gamma   90.00
#
_symmetry.space_group_name_H-M   'P 1'
#
loop_
_entity.id
_entity.type
_entity.pdbx_description
1 polymer ?
#
loop_
_entity_poly.entity_id
_entity_poly.type
_entity_poly.pdbx_seq_one_letter_code
_entity_poly.pdbx_strand_id
1 'polypeptide(L)'
;MLAGLGLLEGRGATTHWRHAGALARRYPGVRVRPDAIHVRDGCFITSAGVSAGIDLALALVEEDHGARVARGVAQELVVYLRRPGGQSQFGGQVPVSVSEGPLRRVVEAVRADPRAEHDLPSMARVAAVSPRHLSRLFHAELGTTPARWVERVRLDLAQRFLLEGSGVTSAARRSGFGSDETLRRVFVRHLGSTPTEFRRRFATTDVGMDATGSGS
;
A
#
# COMPACT_ATOMS: atom_id res chain seq x y z
N MET A 1 -3.82 -2.21 -24.55
CA MET A 1 -4.86 -2.06 -25.59
C MET A 1 -4.83 -0.67 -26.23
N LEU A 2 -5.02 0.43 -25.49
CA LEU A 2 -5.04 1.80 -26.08
C LEU A 2 -3.81 2.15 -26.94
N ALA A 3 -2.59 1.83 -26.49
CA ALA A 3 -1.37 2.06 -27.26
C ALA A 3 -1.29 1.22 -28.56
N GLY A 4 -1.82 -0.01 -28.53
CA GLY A 4 -1.87 -0.89 -29.70
C GLY A 4 -2.84 -0.42 -30.79
N LEU A 5 -3.75 0.49 -30.43
CA LEU A 5 -4.69 1.15 -31.34
C LEU A 5 -4.17 2.52 -31.82
N GLY A 6 -2.95 2.93 -31.44
CA GLY A 6 -2.37 4.23 -31.79
C GLY A 6 -2.95 5.43 -31.03
N LEU A 7 -3.91 5.22 -30.13
CA LEU A 7 -4.65 6.30 -29.46
C LEU A 7 -3.83 7.08 -28.41
N LEU A 8 -2.66 6.56 -28.02
CA LEU A 8 -1.77 7.17 -27.03
C LEU A 8 -0.50 7.80 -27.63
N GLU A 9 -0.41 7.88 -28.96
CA GLU A 9 0.75 8.44 -29.65
C GLU A 9 0.98 9.91 -29.23
N GLY A 10 2.20 10.23 -28.78
CA GLY A 10 2.56 11.55 -28.28
C GLY A 10 1.94 11.94 -26.94
N ARG A 11 1.23 11.02 -26.26
CA ARG A 11 0.49 11.28 -25.00
C ARG A 11 1.14 10.63 -23.79
N GLY A 12 0.86 11.18 -22.61
CA GLY A 12 1.22 10.62 -21.31
C GLY A 12 0.29 9.48 -20.92
N ALA A 13 0.86 8.37 -20.42
CA ALA A 13 0.07 7.26 -19.90
C ALA A 13 0.79 6.56 -18.74
N THR A 14 0.02 5.87 -17.89
CA THR A 14 0.54 4.95 -16.87
C THR A 14 -0.13 3.59 -17.00
N THR A 15 0.52 2.56 -16.45
CA THR A 15 0.00 1.20 -16.37
C THR A 15 0.63 0.49 -15.17
N HIS A 16 0.19 -0.72 -14.88
CA HIS A 16 0.76 -1.50 -13.79
C HIS A 16 2.27 -1.68 -13.96
N TRP A 17 3.04 -1.47 -12.88
CA TRP A 17 4.51 -1.38 -12.89
C TRP A 17 5.20 -2.55 -13.61
N ARG A 18 4.69 -3.78 -13.47
CA ARG A 18 5.19 -4.97 -14.21
C ARG A 18 5.16 -4.81 -15.72
N HIS A 19 4.25 -3.99 -16.24
CA HIS A 19 4.01 -3.80 -17.67
C HIS A 19 4.50 -2.44 -18.17
N ALA A 20 4.86 -1.50 -17.29
CA ALA A 20 5.31 -0.16 -17.69
C ALA A 20 6.56 -0.20 -18.59
N GLY A 21 7.56 -1.01 -18.23
CA GLY A 21 8.76 -1.18 -19.06
C GLY A 21 8.48 -1.86 -20.40
N ALA A 22 7.55 -2.82 -20.45
CA ALA A 22 7.14 -3.46 -21.70
C ALA A 22 6.35 -2.51 -22.60
N LEU A 23 5.51 -1.65 -22.02
CA LEU A 23 4.74 -0.64 -22.74
C LEU A 23 5.67 0.41 -23.37
N ALA A 24 6.64 0.93 -22.62
CA ALA A 24 7.59 1.91 -23.11
C ALA A 24 8.46 1.36 -24.26
N ARG A 25 8.90 0.09 -24.17
CA ARG A 25 9.68 -0.55 -25.24
C ARG A 25 8.85 -0.81 -26.50
N ARG A 26 7.58 -1.21 -26.34
CA ARG A 26 6.74 -1.61 -27.47
C ARG A 26 6.08 -0.42 -28.18
N TYR A 27 5.94 0.71 -27.49
CA TYR A 27 5.32 1.93 -28.02
C TYR A 27 6.14 3.17 -27.61
N PRO A 28 7.26 3.47 -28.30
CA PRO A 28 8.17 4.56 -27.95
C PRO A 28 7.53 5.96 -27.99
N GLY A 29 6.46 6.10 -28.78
CA GLY A 29 5.67 7.32 -28.90
C GLY A 29 4.82 7.68 -27.68
N VAL A 30 4.65 6.75 -26.74
CA VAL A 30 3.88 6.96 -25.50
C VAL A 30 4.82 7.43 -24.39
N ARG A 31 4.51 8.57 -23.77
CA ARG A 31 5.24 9.06 -22.59
C ARG A 31 4.80 8.31 -21.34
N VAL A 32 5.38 7.12 -21.14
CA VAL A 32 5.04 6.26 -20.00
C VAL A 32 5.56 6.85 -18.69
N ARG A 33 4.66 7.02 -17.71
CA ARG A 33 4.96 7.50 -16.35
C ARG A 33 4.79 6.34 -15.36
N PRO A 34 5.83 5.54 -15.08
CA PRO A 34 5.70 4.30 -14.29
C PRO A 34 5.30 4.53 -12.83
N ASP A 35 5.60 5.71 -12.29
CA ASP A 35 5.35 6.05 -10.89
C ASP A 35 4.02 6.80 -10.67
N ALA A 36 3.27 7.08 -11.73
CA ALA A 36 2.00 7.81 -11.65
C ALA A 36 0.84 6.85 -11.31
N ILE A 37 0.01 7.19 -10.31
CA ILE A 37 -1.18 6.41 -9.92
C ILE A 37 -2.23 6.43 -11.04
N HIS A 38 -2.50 7.62 -11.59
CA HIS A 38 -3.26 7.80 -12.81
C HIS A 38 -2.62 8.93 -13.64
N VAL A 39 -2.85 8.90 -14.96
CA VAL A 39 -2.45 9.97 -15.89
C VAL A 39 -3.66 10.33 -16.74
N ARG A 40 -4.07 11.60 -16.70
CA ARG A 40 -5.04 12.21 -17.61
C ARG A 40 -4.28 13.01 -18.66
N ASP A 41 -4.49 12.68 -19.93
CA ASP A 41 -3.94 13.39 -21.10
C ASP A 41 -5.04 13.52 -22.15
N GLY A 42 -5.70 14.69 -22.17
CA GLY A 42 -6.89 14.94 -22.98
C GLY A 42 -8.09 14.12 -22.51
N CYS A 43 -8.73 13.42 -23.45
CA CYS A 43 -9.86 12.52 -23.19
C CYS A 43 -9.45 11.15 -22.64
N PHE A 44 -8.15 10.86 -22.56
CA PHE A 44 -7.67 9.56 -22.10
C PHE A 44 -7.22 9.63 -20.66
N ILE A 45 -7.69 8.67 -19.87
CA ILE A 45 -7.21 8.46 -18.51
C ILE A 45 -6.73 7.02 -18.38
N THR A 46 -5.54 6.85 -17.82
CA THR A 46 -4.88 5.56 -17.63
C THR A 46 -4.47 5.40 -16.16
N SER A 47 -4.50 4.18 -15.64
CA SER A 47 -4.22 3.88 -14.22
C SER A 47 -3.13 2.82 -14.06
N ALA A 48 -2.40 2.90 -12.95
CA ALA A 48 -1.28 1.99 -12.64
C ALA A 48 -1.71 0.61 -12.09
N GLY A 49 -2.96 0.19 -12.27
CA GLY A 49 -3.47 -1.09 -11.77
C GLY A 49 -4.98 -1.10 -11.51
N VAL A 50 -5.52 -2.27 -11.17
CA VAL A 50 -6.96 -2.48 -10.92
C VAL A 50 -7.46 -1.60 -9.78
N SER A 51 -6.69 -1.43 -8.71
CA SER A 51 -7.03 -0.54 -7.59
C SER A 51 -6.97 0.95 -7.96
N ALA A 52 -6.00 1.35 -8.79
CA ALA A 52 -5.92 2.71 -9.32
C ALA A 52 -7.06 3.03 -10.31
N GLY A 53 -7.66 2.01 -10.93
CA GLY A 53 -8.88 2.16 -11.73
C GLY A 53 -10.12 2.47 -10.88
N ILE A 54 -10.19 1.90 -9.67
CA ILE A 54 -11.26 2.20 -8.70
C ILE A 54 -11.10 3.62 -8.15
N ASP A 55 -9.88 4.03 -7.78
CA ASP A 55 -9.60 5.41 -7.33
C ASP A 55 -9.95 6.43 -8.42
N LEU A 56 -9.66 6.11 -9.68
CA LEU A 56 -10.03 6.94 -10.82
C LEU A 56 -11.55 6.99 -11.04
N ALA A 57 -12.23 5.84 -10.97
CA ALA A 57 -13.68 5.80 -11.10
C ALA A 57 -14.35 6.63 -10.00
N LEU A 58 -13.85 6.56 -8.77
CA LEU A 58 -14.35 7.39 -7.67
C LEU A 58 -14.07 8.88 -7.85
N ALA A 59 -12.90 9.24 -8.41
CA ALA A 59 -12.59 10.63 -8.73
C ALA A 59 -13.52 11.19 -9.82
N LEU A 60 -13.86 10.37 -10.83
CA LEU A 60 -14.84 10.76 -11.87
C LEU A 60 -16.24 10.90 -11.28
N VAL A 61 -16.68 9.99 -10.42
CA VAL A 61 -17.97 10.10 -9.71
C VAL A 61 -18.01 11.34 -8.81
N GLU A 62 -16.89 11.72 -8.20
CA GLU A 62 -16.79 12.96 -7.41
C GLU A 62 -16.87 14.21 -8.29
N GLU A 63 -16.20 14.23 -9.44
CA GLU A 63 -16.29 15.32 -10.43
C GLU A 63 -17.74 15.49 -10.93
N ASP A 64 -18.43 14.40 -11.26
CA ASP A 64 -19.73 14.43 -11.94
C ASP A 64 -20.93 14.55 -10.97
N HIS A 65 -20.81 14.00 -9.76
CA HIS A 65 -21.94 13.86 -8.82
C HIS A 65 -21.63 14.36 -7.40
N GLY A 66 -20.45 14.92 -7.19
CA GLY A 66 -20.03 15.51 -5.92
C GLY A 66 -19.58 14.50 -4.87
N ALA A 67 -18.82 15.01 -3.89
CA ALA A 67 -18.11 14.22 -2.88
C ALA A 67 -19.01 13.31 -2.03
N ARG A 68 -20.29 13.67 -1.81
CA ARG A 68 -21.22 12.85 -1.02
C ARG A 68 -21.56 11.53 -1.73
N VAL A 69 -21.77 11.57 -3.04
CA VAL A 69 -22.11 10.39 -3.85
C VAL A 69 -20.88 9.50 -4.01
N ALA A 70 -19.74 10.10 -4.35
CA ALA A 70 -18.47 9.36 -4.46
C ALA A 70 -18.09 8.66 -3.15
N ARG A 71 -18.33 9.30 -2.00
CA ARG A 71 -18.11 8.70 -0.68
C ARG A 71 -19.04 7.52 -0.40
N GLY A 72 -20.30 7.59 -0.83
CA GLY A 72 -21.25 6.47 -0.73
C GLY A 72 -20.79 5.27 -1.59
N VAL A 73 -20.40 5.52 -2.83
CA VAL A 73 -19.88 4.50 -3.75
C VAL A 73 -18.57 3.89 -3.21
N ALA A 74 -17.68 4.71 -2.66
CA ALA A 74 -16.44 4.22 -2.04
C ALA A 74 -16.70 3.36 -0.79
N GLN A 75 -17.75 3.69 -0.02
CA GLN A 75 -18.19 2.90 1.13
C GLN A 75 -18.78 1.55 0.72
N GLU A 76 -19.59 1.54 -0.35
CA GLU A 76 -20.20 0.35 -0.92
C GLU A 76 -19.16 -0.59 -1.56
N LEU A 77 -18.13 -0.01 -2.19
CA LEU A 77 -17.00 -0.74 -2.77
C LEU A 77 -15.85 -1.03 -1.78
N VAL A 78 -15.97 -0.61 -0.51
CA VAL A 78 -14.99 -0.88 0.56
C VAL A 78 -13.58 -0.35 0.23
N VAL A 79 -13.51 0.82 -0.40
CA VAL A 79 -12.26 1.45 -0.84
C VAL A 79 -12.11 2.86 -0.26
N TYR A 80 -10.86 3.30 -0.11
CA TYR A 80 -10.55 4.62 0.47
C TYR A 80 -10.66 5.72 -0.60
N LEU A 81 -11.60 6.66 -0.43
CA LEU A 81 -11.88 7.73 -1.39
C LEU A 81 -10.69 8.65 -1.73
N ARG A 82 -9.74 8.83 -0.80
CA ARG A 82 -8.48 9.54 -1.06
C ARG A 82 -7.36 8.85 -0.31
N ARG A 83 -6.46 8.23 -1.07
CA ARG A 83 -5.16 7.81 -0.56
C ARG A 83 -4.22 9.03 -0.60
N PRO A 84 -3.58 9.43 0.51
CA PRO A 84 -2.54 10.46 0.46
C PRO A 84 -1.49 10.02 -0.57
N GLY A 85 -1.31 10.83 -1.61
CA GLY A 85 -0.39 10.55 -2.71
C GLY A 85 1.00 10.19 -2.18
N GLY A 86 1.54 9.07 -2.65
CA GLY A 86 2.84 8.53 -2.23
C GLY A 86 2.79 7.09 -1.71
N GLN A 87 1.60 6.49 -1.54
CA GLN A 87 1.50 5.11 -1.09
C GLN A 87 1.40 4.15 -2.28
N SER A 88 2.49 3.42 -2.53
CA SER A 88 2.50 2.15 -3.25
C SER A 88 1.27 1.32 -2.87
N GLN A 89 0.50 0.95 -3.90
CA GLN A 89 -0.81 0.30 -3.85
C GLN A 89 -0.84 -0.85 -2.82
N PHE A 90 -1.95 -0.96 -2.09
CA PHE A 90 -2.20 -1.93 -1.01
C PHE A 90 -1.59 -3.33 -1.23
N GLY A 91 -0.94 -3.84 -0.18
CA GLY A 91 -1.31 -5.16 0.35
C GLY A 91 -0.62 -6.41 -0.18
N GLY A 92 0.24 -6.35 -1.19
CA GLY A 92 1.22 -7.41 -1.47
C GLY A 92 2.58 -6.82 -1.17
N GLN A 93 3.47 -7.56 -0.52
CA GLN A 93 4.86 -7.14 -0.28
C GLN A 93 5.34 -6.32 -1.49
N VAL A 94 5.54 -5.00 -1.33
CA VAL A 94 6.27 -4.24 -2.34
C VAL A 94 7.53 -5.05 -2.56
N PRO A 95 7.82 -5.62 -3.74
CA PRO A 95 9.15 -6.12 -3.98
C PRO A 95 9.96 -4.86 -3.84
N VAL A 96 10.60 -4.69 -2.69
CA VAL A 96 11.65 -3.70 -2.61
C VAL A 96 12.64 -4.33 -3.56
N SER A 97 12.70 -3.81 -4.79
CA SER A 97 13.80 -4.05 -5.70
C SER A 97 15.01 -3.33 -5.09
N VAL A 98 15.41 -3.77 -3.90
CA VAL A 98 16.73 -3.47 -3.38
C VAL A 98 17.64 -4.12 -4.40
N SER A 99 18.57 -3.35 -4.95
CA SER A 99 19.66 -3.94 -5.72
C SER A 99 20.30 -5.05 -4.89
N GLU A 100 20.87 -6.07 -5.54
CA GLU A 100 21.62 -7.09 -4.81
C GLU A 100 22.61 -6.41 -3.85
N GLY A 101 22.54 -6.73 -2.55
CA GLY A 101 23.34 -6.01 -1.58
C GLY A 101 22.94 -6.16 -0.10
N PRO A 102 23.67 -5.46 0.80
CA PRO A 102 23.51 -5.55 2.25
C PRO A 102 22.09 -5.27 2.74
N LEU A 103 21.41 -4.29 2.15
CA LEU A 103 20.07 -3.86 2.55
C LEU A 103 19.00 -4.92 2.23
N ARG A 104 19.19 -5.69 1.14
CA ARG A 104 18.26 -6.77 0.75
C ARG A 104 18.17 -7.83 1.84
N ARG A 105 19.31 -8.25 2.40
CA ARG A 105 19.37 -9.24 3.48
C ARG A 105 18.58 -8.80 4.71
N VAL A 106 18.66 -7.51 5.07
CA VAL A 106 17.89 -6.96 6.19
C VAL A 106 16.41 -6.93 5.87
N VAL A 107 16.03 -6.50 4.67
CA VAL A 107 14.64 -6.46 4.24
C VAL A 107 14.01 -7.86 4.26
N GLU A 108 14.74 -8.86 3.76
CA GLU A 108 14.32 -10.26 3.77
C GLU A 108 14.20 -10.81 5.20
N ALA A 109 15.20 -10.57 6.06
CA ALA A 109 15.18 -11.03 7.44
C ALA A 109 14.00 -10.44 8.24
N VAL A 110 13.75 -9.14 8.11
CA VAL A 110 12.63 -8.48 8.80
C VAL A 110 11.28 -8.96 8.27
N ARG A 111 11.17 -9.26 6.97
CA ARG A 111 9.93 -9.81 6.39
C ARG A 111 9.67 -11.26 6.78
N ALA A 112 10.73 -12.05 6.93
CA ALA A 112 10.63 -13.44 7.34
C ALA A 112 10.11 -13.55 8.78
N ASP A 113 10.60 -12.69 9.68
CA ASP A 113 10.08 -12.58 11.04
C ASP A 113 10.02 -11.12 11.54
N PRO A 114 8.88 -10.43 11.34
CA PRO A 114 8.71 -9.07 11.85
C PRO A 114 8.71 -8.96 13.37
N ARG A 115 8.52 -10.07 14.11
CA ARG A 115 8.46 -10.05 15.59
C ARG A 115 9.83 -10.08 16.24
N ALA A 116 10.84 -10.58 15.53
CA ALA A 116 12.21 -10.61 16.02
C ALA A 116 12.75 -9.23 16.40
N GLU A 117 13.83 -9.21 17.17
CA GLU A 117 14.50 -7.98 17.57
C GLU A 117 15.28 -7.36 16.40
N HIS A 118 14.74 -6.27 15.87
CA HIS A 118 15.30 -5.52 14.74
C HIS A 118 15.82 -4.17 15.20
N ASP A 119 16.75 -4.18 16.15
CA ASP A 119 17.51 -3.01 16.51
C ASP A 119 18.58 -2.71 15.46
N LEU A 120 19.14 -1.49 15.48
CA LEU A 120 20.11 -1.09 14.47
C LEU A 120 21.36 -2.00 14.45
N PRO A 121 21.95 -2.40 15.60
CA PRO A 121 23.04 -3.36 15.65
C PRO A 121 22.70 -4.74 15.07
N SER A 122 21.51 -5.32 15.33
CA SER A 122 21.12 -6.64 14.82
C SER A 122 20.98 -6.61 13.30
N MET A 123 20.31 -5.59 12.77
CA MET A 123 20.18 -5.41 11.32
C MET A 123 21.53 -5.17 10.65
N ALA A 124 22.44 -4.42 11.29
CA ALA A 124 23.78 -4.18 10.75
C ALA A 124 24.60 -5.47 10.64
N ARG A 125 24.46 -6.38 11.62
CA ARG A 125 25.06 -7.72 11.58
C ARG A 125 24.50 -8.56 10.42
N VAL A 126 23.18 -8.57 10.21
CA VAL A 126 22.54 -9.28 9.08
C VAL A 126 23.05 -8.75 7.74
N ALA A 127 23.22 -7.43 7.62
CA ALA A 127 23.77 -6.79 6.44
C ALA A 127 25.30 -6.94 6.28
N ALA A 128 26.02 -7.44 7.29
CA ALA A 128 27.49 -7.45 7.36
C ALA A 128 28.11 -6.05 7.11
N VAL A 129 27.52 -5.00 7.69
CA VAL A 129 28.00 -3.62 7.57
C VAL A 129 27.97 -2.92 8.93
N SER A 130 28.57 -1.73 9.04
CA SER A 130 28.46 -0.94 10.27
C SER A 130 27.06 -0.31 10.43
N PRO A 131 26.59 -0.05 11.67
CA PRO A 131 25.33 0.66 11.93
C PRO A 131 25.20 1.99 11.19
N ARG A 132 26.30 2.73 11.09
CA ARG A 132 26.36 4.02 10.37
C ARG A 132 26.15 3.85 8.87
N HIS A 133 26.77 2.83 8.28
CA HIS A 133 26.59 2.53 6.85
C HIS A 133 25.16 2.05 6.58
N LEU A 134 24.60 1.19 7.43
CA LEU A 134 23.22 0.73 7.30
C LEU A 134 22.21 1.88 7.31
N SER A 135 22.33 2.81 8.26
CA SER A 135 21.47 4.00 8.31
C SER A 135 21.57 4.84 7.02
N ARG A 136 22.77 4.99 6.46
CA ARG A 136 22.96 5.67 5.18
C ARG A 136 22.28 4.94 4.02
N LEU A 137 22.40 3.61 3.95
CA LEU A 137 21.71 2.79 2.93
C LEU A 137 20.19 2.93 3.03
N PHE A 138 19.63 2.87 4.23
CA PHE A 138 18.20 3.06 4.45
C PHE A 138 17.71 4.45 3.99
N HIS A 139 18.49 5.50 4.23
CA HIS A 139 18.15 6.84 3.73
C HIS A 139 18.29 6.94 2.21
N ALA A 140 19.37 6.41 1.64
CA ALA A 140 19.65 6.50 0.21
C ALA A 140 18.67 5.69 -0.64
N GLU A 141 18.31 4.48 -0.19
CA GLU A 141 17.52 3.53 -0.98
C GLU A 141 16.04 3.49 -0.57
N LEU A 142 15.71 3.75 0.70
CA LEU A 142 14.34 3.65 1.23
C LEU A 142 13.77 4.97 1.75
N GLY A 143 14.56 6.06 1.71
CA GLY A 143 14.13 7.39 2.13
C GLY A 143 13.70 7.48 3.60
N THR A 144 14.10 6.54 4.45
CA THR A 144 13.65 6.45 5.84
C THR A 144 14.72 5.88 6.76
N THR A 145 14.45 5.81 8.06
CA THR A 145 15.34 5.17 9.03
C THR A 145 15.00 3.68 9.18
N PRO A 146 15.96 2.83 9.60
CA PRO A 146 15.71 1.41 9.83
C PRO A 146 14.55 1.15 10.79
N ALA A 147 14.51 1.86 11.93
CA ALA A 147 13.45 1.73 12.92
C ALA A 147 12.06 2.10 12.37
N ARG A 148 11.94 3.21 11.63
CA ARG A 148 10.65 3.62 11.01
C ARG A 148 10.19 2.64 9.94
N TRP A 149 11.13 2.01 9.23
CA TRP A 149 10.79 1.01 8.22
C TRP A 149 10.27 -0.29 8.86
N VAL A 150 10.96 -0.82 9.88
CA VAL A 150 10.49 -1.98 10.66
C VAL A 150 9.11 -1.71 11.24
N GLU A 151 8.91 -0.52 11.80
CA GLU A 151 7.61 -0.12 12.36
C GLU A 151 6.48 -0.15 11.32
N ARG A 152 6.74 0.28 10.08
CA ARG A 152 5.76 0.17 8.98
C ARG A 152 5.47 -1.29 8.60
N VAL A 153 6.49 -2.14 8.53
CA VAL A 153 6.30 -3.57 8.26
C VAL A 153 5.43 -4.22 9.33
N ARG A 154 5.67 -3.90 10.61
CA ARG A 154 4.85 -4.38 11.73
C ARG A 154 3.43 -3.82 11.67
N LEU A 155 3.27 -2.54 11.32
CA LEU A 155 1.95 -1.90 11.17
C LEU A 155 1.11 -2.59 10.09
N ASP A 156 1.70 -2.84 8.92
CA ASP A 156 1.02 -3.54 7.81
C ASP A 156 0.56 -4.93 8.25
N LEU A 157 1.42 -5.66 8.99
CA LEU A 157 1.09 -6.97 9.54
C LEU A 157 -0.02 -6.91 10.60
N ALA A 158 -0.01 -5.89 11.46
CA ALA A 158 -1.06 -5.68 12.46
C ALA A 158 -2.42 -5.39 11.80
N GLN A 159 -2.44 -4.57 10.75
CA GLN A 159 -3.65 -4.30 9.96
C GLN A 159 -4.22 -5.61 9.39
N ARG A 160 -3.38 -6.48 8.82
CA ARG A 160 -3.82 -7.80 8.31
C ARG A 160 -4.49 -8.63 9.40
N PHE A 161 -3.87 -8.77 10.56
CA PHE A 161 -4.49 -9.54 11.65
C PHE A 161 -5.82 -8.95 12.12
N LEU A 162 -5.95 -7.62 12.18
CA LEU A 162 -7.21 -6.97 12.53
C LEU A 162 -8.30 -7.19 11.48
N LEU A 163 -7.95 -7.20 10.20
CA LEU A 163 -8.87 -7.50 9.10
C LEU A 163 -9.28 -8.97 9.09
N GLU A 164 -8.39 -9.89 9.48
CA GLU A 164 -8.67 -11.32 9.69
C GLU A 164 -9.47 -11.59 11.00
N GLY A 165 -10.00 -10.56 11.66
CA GLY A 165 -10.85 -10.68 12.84
C GLY A 165 -10.10 -10.82 14.18
N SER A 166 -8.76 -10.70 14.20
CA SER A 166 -8.01 -10.78 15.46
C SER A 166 -8.36 -9.63 16.41
N GLY A 167 -8.30 -9.90 17.73
CA GLY A 167 -8.32 -8.87 18.77
C GLY A 167 -7.11 -7.94 18.70
N VAL A 168 -7.25 -6.70 19.19
CA VAL A 168 -6.17 -5.70 19.22
C VAL A 168 -4.92 -6.24 19.93
N THR A 169 -5.10 -6.91 21.07
CA THR A 169 -4.02 -7.53 21.83
C THR A 169 -3.31 -8.64 21.06
N SER A 170 -4.06 -9.50 20.37
CA SER A 170 -3.48 -10.55 19.52
C SER A 170 -2.72 -9.93 18.35
N ALA A 171 -3.30 -8.93 17.68
CA ALA A 171 -2.65 -8.23 16.58
C ALA A 171 -1.34 -7.56 17.03
N ALA A 172 -1.31 -6.90 18.20
CA ALA A 172 -0.11 -6.24 18.74
C ALA A 172 1.03 -7.24 19.00
N ARG A 173 0.72 -8.38 19.65
CA ARG A 173 1.70 -9.44 19.89
C ARG A 173 2.17 -10.10 18.61
N ARG A 174 1.23 -10.44 17.71
CA ARG A 174 1.52 -11.17 16.47
C ARG A 174 2.24 -10.33 15.42
N SER A 175 2.19 -9.01 15.51
CA SER A 175 2.90 -8.10 14.61
C SER A 175 4.24 -7.61 15.15
N GLY A 176 4.57 -7.89 16.41
CA GLY A 176 5.86 -7.49 17.01
C GLY A 176 5.85 -6.13 17.71
N PHE A 177 4.68 -5.54 18.00
CA PHE A 177 4.59 -4.33 18.83
C PHE A 177 4.61 -4.63 20.33
N GLY A 178 4.33 -5.88 20.73
CA GLY A 178 4.40 -6.34 22.12
C GLY A 178 3.21 -5.90 23.01
N SER A 179 2.73 -4.67 22.85
CA SER A 179 1.61 -4.13 23.64
C SER A 179 0.59 -3.34 22.82
N ASP A 180 -0.65 -3.33 23.30
CA ASP A 180 -1.78 -2.58 22.74
C ASP A 180 -1.51 -1.07 22.73
N GLU A 181 -0.81 -0.56 23.74
CA GLU A 181 -0.45 0.85 23.83
C GLU A 181 0.52 1.25 22.71
N THR A 182 1.55 0.43 22.46
CA THR A 182 2.52 0.66 21.37
C THR A 182 1.81 0.62 20.02
N LEU A 183 0.97 -0.39 19.81
CA LEU A 183 0.18 -0.52 18.59
C LEU A 183 -0.73 0.69 18.39
N ARG A 184 -1.45 1.14 19.42
CA ARG A 184 -2.33 2.32 19.36
C ARG A 184 -1.58 3.58 18.99
N ARG A 185 -0.42 3.83 19.62
CA ARG A 185 0.43 5.00 19.35
C ARG A 185 0.90 5.04 17.89
N VAL A 186 1.31 3.89 17.37
CA VAL A 186 1.74 3.74 15.96
C VAL A 186 0.56 3.95 15.00
N PHE A 187 -0.60 3.36 15.30
CA PHE A 187 -1.83 3.53 14.52
C PHE A 187 -2.28 4.99 14.42
N VAL A 188 -2.32 5.71 15.55
CA VAL A 188 -2.70 7.14 15.55
C VAL A 188 -1.69 7.96 14.75
N ARG A 189 -0.38 7.69 14.89
CA ARG A 189 0.66 8.43 14.19
C ARG A 189 0.64 8.22 12.67
N HIS A 190 0.36 7.01 12.19
CA HIS A 190 0.41 6.68 10.75
C HIS A 190 -0.95 6.73 10.04
N LEU A 191 -2.04 6.45 10.75
CA LEU A 191 -3.38 6.28 10.17
C LEU A 191 -4.43 7.22 10.76
N GLY A 192 -4.09 8.03 11.77
CA GLY A 192 -5.01 8.99 12.40
C GLY A 192 -6.20 8.35 13.12
N SER A 193 -6.18 7.04 13.35
CA SER A 193 -7.25 6.27 13.99
C SER A 193 -6.68 5.17 14.87
N THR A 194 -7.47 4.68 15.82
CA THR A 194 -7.07 3.59 16.73
C THR A 194 -7.26 2.21 16.08
N PRO A 195 -6.58 1.16 16.56
CA PRO A 195 -6.78 -0.21 16.07
C PRO A 195 -8.23 -0.69 16.18
N THR A 196 -8.93 -0.27 17.25
CA THR A 196 -10.35 -0.61 17.47
C THR A 196 -11.27 0.06 16.46
N GLU A 197 -11.05 1.35 16.18
CA GLU A 197 -11.81 2.07 15.15
C GLU A 197 -11.53 1.52 13.76
N PHE A 198 -10.26 1.21 13.47
CA PHE A 198 -9.86 0.53 12.24
C PHE A 198 -10.63 -0.77 12.09
N ARG A 199 -10.59 -1.67 13.08
CA ARG A 199 -11.33 -2.94 13.03
C ARG A 199 -12.84 -2.74 12.90
N ARG A 200 -13.45 -1.83 13.67
CA ARG A 200 -14.90 -1.58 13.60
C ARG A 200 -15.34 -1.13 12.21
N ARG A 201 -14.55 -0.28 11.56
CA ARG A 201 -14.83 0.21 10.21
C ARG A 201 -14.84 -0.91 9.17
N PHE A 202 -14.05 -1.96 9.37
CA PHE A 202 -13.95 -3.10 8.45
C PHE A 202 -14.82 -4.30 8.85
N ALA A 203 -15.24 -4.40 10.11
CA ALA A 203 -16.23 -5.40 10.55
C ALA A 203 -17.64 -5.11 10.00
N THR A 204 -17.98 -3.84 9.77
CA THR A 204 -19.28 -3.44 9.19
C THR A 204 -19.42 -3.73 7.69
N THR A 205 -18.35 -4.21 7.04
CA THR A 205 -18.38 -4.63 5.64
C THR A 205 -18.75 -6.11 5.49
N ASP A 206 -18.65 -6.91 6.56
CA ASP A 206 -18.85 -8.36 6.55
C ASP A 206 -20.26 -8.80 6.97
N VAL A 207 -21.19 -7.86 7.18
CA VAL A 207 -22.55 -8.16 7.64
C VAL A 207 -23.58 -7.58 6.66
N GLY A 208 -23.99 -8.41 5.71
CA GLY A 208 -25.04 -8.07 4.73
C GLY A 208 -25.40 -9.16 3.71
N MET A 209 -24.86 -10.38 3.79
CA MET A 209 -25.36 -11.54 3.05
C MET A 209 -25.58 -12.69 4.02
N ASP A 210 -26.75 -12.70 4.66
CA ASP A 210 -27.48 -13.88 5.16
C ASP A 210 -28.61 -13.43 6.11
N ALA A 211 -29.69 -12.86 5.55
CA ALA A 211 -31.02 -12.83 6.19
C ALA A 211 -32.08 -12.29 5.22
N THR A 212 -32.34 -12.97 4.11
CA THR A 212 -33.64 -12.86 3.43
C THR A 212 -33.85 -14.05 2.50
N GLY A 213 -34.71 -14.99 2.90
CA GLY A 213 -35.28 -15.96 1.96
C GLY A 213 -35.56 -17.35 2.51
N SER A 214 -36.73 -17.51 3.13
CA SER A 214 -37.72 -18.62 2.99
C SER A 214 -38.49 -18.67 4.31
N GLY A 215 -39.72 -18.14 4.39
CA GLY A 215 -40.93 -18.79 3.85
C GLY A 215 -41.37 -19.86 4.86
N SER A 216 -42.61 -19.98 5.30
CA SER A 216 -43.91 -19.41 4.95
C SER A 216 -44.83 -19.72 6.14
#